data_AF-A0A8T1ABQ4-F1
#
_entry.id   AF-A0A8T1ABQ4-F1
#
_cell.length_a   1.000
_cell.length_b   1.000
_cell.length_c   1.000
_cell.angle_alpha   90.00
_cell.angle_beta   90.00
_cell.angle_gamma   90.00
#
_symmetry.space_group_name_H-M   'P 1'
#
loop_
_entity.id
_entity.type
_entity.pdbx_description
1 polymer ?
#
loop_
_entity_poly.entity_id
_entity_poly.type
_entity_poly.pdbx_seq_one_letter_code
_entity_poly.pdbx_strand_id
1 'polypeptide(L)'
;MSLKGFRYKKLLEFNSDRLVYSIDKEEKDIYAKMKANIAGGPSIIFNRYAKRNETKIRGGKVCKKIIGYDANALYLWALGNEMPCGRLTTVEAYDGIIDDIKADKVFGFLECDIRTPGHLKDYFSEMIPIFKNVLIDCTDESVIGKHMLDYNQSRISNRSKPARKLIGSYFGEKILIYTPLLKWYLSHGMEITKTYCFIKSSSHKAFAPFMEAVSNARREGDVDKSKVMIAEMMKLVGNSAFGRSGMDMSKHKEVKYESSDKAIKNKIEHFTFHGLEELNDACEITMKKRRLNNKNPIHLSIAIYQLAKLRMLQFYYDCIDFYFDRSDFQYQEMDTDSAYIAFSCEKPFQACIKPELREHFQEHKYDWFPRDYNTEVAKFDHRTPDLFKDEWSGDAMVSLSSKNYIFYLPDESYKVKVSAKGV
;
A
#
# COMPACT_ATOMS: atom_id res chain seq x y z
N MET A 1 -25.92 7.08 40.46
CA MET A 1 -25.49 6.79 39.07
C MET A 1 -26.09 5.45 38.66
N SER A 2 -26.73 5.33 37.49
CA SER A 2 -27.29 4.03 37.05
C SER A 2 -26.18 3.01 36.78
N LEU A 3 -26.48 1.71 36.86
CA LEU A 3 -25.51 0.64 36.57
C LEU A 3 -24.89 0.80 35.17
N LYS A 4 -25.68 1.29 34.21
CA LYS A 4 -25.25 1.62 32.84
C LYS A 4 -24.28 2.81 32.83
N GLY A 5 -24.57 3.87 33.59
CA GLY A 5 -23.70 5.03 33.75
C GLY A 5 -22.38 4.70 34.47
N PHE A 6 -22.42 3.83 35.49
CA PHE A 6 -21.23 3.37 36.20
C PHE A 6 -20.33 2.52 35.30
N ARG A 7 -20.89 1.59 34.53
CA ARG A 7 -20.14 0.79 33.54
C ARG A 7 -19.52 1.67 32.46
N TYR A 8 -20.24 2.68 31.97
CA TYR A 8 -19.72 3.63 30.99
C TYR A 8 -18.57 4.47 31.58
N LYS A 9 -18.73 5.00 32.80
CA LYS A 9 -17.67 5.73 33.50
C LYS A 9 -16.43 4.86 33.74
N LYS A 10 -16.60 3.61 34.21
CA LYS A 10 -15.49 2.66 34.39
C LYS A 10 -14.83 2.25 33.07
N LEU A 11 -15.59 2.17 31.98
CA LEU A 11 -15.04 1.96 30.64
C LEU A 11 -14.19 3.15 30.21
N LEU A 12 -14.64 4.38 30.44
CA LEU A 12 -13.88 5.60 30.14
C LEU A 12 -12.62 5.71 31.01
N GLU A 13 -12.71 5.38 32.31
CA GLU A 13 -11.55 5.33 33.22
C GLU A 13 -10.54 4.24 32.81
N PHE A 14 -11.00 3.04 32.45
CA PHE A 14 -10.15 1.92 31.98
C PHE A 14 -9.50 2.21 30.62
N ASN A 15 -10.12 3.08 29.81
CA ASN A 15 -9.61 3.52 28.52
C ASN A 15 -9.09 4.96 28.57
N SER A 16 -8.74 5.48 29.75
CA SER A 16 -8.26 6.87 29.88
C SER A 16 -6.98 7.12 29.09
N ASP A 17 -6.14 6.09 28.94
CA ASP A 17 -4.92 6.09 28.13
C ASP A 17 -5.15 5.61 26.68
N ARG A 18 -6.41 5.42 26.25
CA ARG A 18 -6.70 4.86 24.93
C ARG A 18 -6.41 5.89 23.84
N LEU A 19 -5.30 5.71 23.15
CA LEU A 19 -4.92 6.58 22.02
C LEU A 19 -5.79 6.36 20.78
N VAL A 20 -6.31 5.15 20.53
CA VAL A 20 -7.07 4.85 19.29
C VAL A 20 -8.54 4.63 19.57
N TYR A 21 -9.41 5.53 19.09
CA TYR A 21 -10.86 5.42 19.23
C TYR A 21 -11.51 4.80 17.99
N SER A 22 -12.46 3.89 18.19
CA SER A 22 -13.29 3.39 17.09
C SER A 22 -14.23 4.52 16.62
N ILE A 23 -14.47 4.61 15.31
CA ILE A 23 -15.47 5.53 14.76
C ILE A 23 -16.86 5.02 15.16
N ASP A 24 -17.64 5.87 15.83
CA ASP A 24 -18.98 5.50 16.29
C ASP A 24 -20.08 6.07 15.38
N LYS A 25 -21.33 6.05 15.85
CA LYS A 25 -22.49 6.45 15.06
C LYS A 25 -22.51 7.96 14.80
N GLU A 26 -21.95 8.76 15.71
CA GLU A 26 -21.89 10.21 15.58
C GLU A 26 -20.97 10.60 14.42
N GLU A 27 -19.85 9.88 14.24
CA GLU A 27 -18.91 10.10 13.13
C GLU A 27 -19.11 9.13 11.94
N LYS A 28 -20.34 8.64 11.71
CA LYS A 28 -20.63 7.69 10.61
C LYS A 28 -20.18 8.22 9.23
N ASP A 29 -20.19 9.53 9.02
CA ASP A 29 -19.82 10.15 7.75
C ASP A 29 -18.29 10.11 7.54
N ILE A 30 -17.52 10.19 8.63
CA ILE A 30 -16.07 9.91 8.61
C ILE A 30 -15.84 8.48 8.15
N TYR A 31 -16.57 7.50 8.72
CA TYR A 31 -16.44 6.10 8.30
C TYR A 31 -16.75 5.91 6.81
N ALA A 32 -17.81 6.54 6.30
CA ALA A 32 -18.18 6.47 4.88
C ALA A 32 -17.07 7.06 3.98
N LYS A 33 -16.53 8.24 4.32
CA LYS A 33 -15.42 8.88 3.60
C LYS A 33 -14.17 8.02 3.61
N MET A 34 -13.79 7.51 4.78
CA MET A 34 -12.66 6.59 4.96
C MET A 34 -12.82 5.35 4.08
N LYS A 35 -13.98 4.69 4.14
CA LYS A 35 -14.26 3.49 3.34
C LYS A 35 -14.23 3.77 1.83
N ALA A 36 -14.70 4.92 1.37
CA ALA A 36 -14.66 5.30 -0.04
C ALA A 36 -13.23 5.56 -0.56
N ASN A 37 -12.34 6.00 0.32
CA ASN A 37 -10.96 6.38 -0.01
C ASN A 37 -9.92 5.29 0.30
N ILE A 38 -10.33 4.10 0.74
CA ILE A 38 -9.40 3.00 0.94
C ILE A 38 -8.81 2.56 -0.41
N ALA A 39 -7.49 2.62 -0.53
CA ALA A 39 -6.74 2.17 -1.69
C ALA A 39 -5.50 1.42 -1.20
N GLY A 40 -5.41 0.13 -1.53
CA GLY A 40 -4.35 -0.75 -1.05
C GLY A 40 -2.96 -0.44 -1.65
N GLY A 41 -2.04 -1.39 -1.51
CA GLY A 41 -0.72 -1.33 -2.13
C GLY A 41 -0.81 -1.33 -3.65
N PRO A 42 -0.08 -0.44 -4.36
CA PRO A 42 -0.01 -0.47 -5.81
C PRO A 42 0.75 -1.70 -6.30
N SER A 43 0.31 -2.31 -7.39
CA SER A 43 1.10 -3.26 -8.16
C SER A 43 1.00 -2.88 -9.62
N ILE A 44 2.11 -2.45 -10.19
CA ILE A 44 2.18 -1.74 -11.46
C ILE A 44 3.29 -2.36 -12.30
N ILE A 45 2.98 -2.64 -13.55
CA ILE A 45 3.98 -2.99 -14.56
C ILE A 45 4.33 -1.72 -15.31
N PHE A 46 5.62 -1.44 -15.36
CA PHE A 46 6.19 -0.31 -16.10
C PHE A 46 6.78 -0.80 -17.42
N ASN A 47 7.49 -1.95 -17.39
CA ASN A 47 8.06 -2.60 -18.56
C ASN A 47 7.91 -4.12 -18.45
N ARG A 48 7.78 -4.78 -19.60
CA ARG A 48 7.46 -6.21 -19.66
C ARG A 48 8.66 -7.12 -19.77
N TYR A 49 9.78 -6.62 -20.28
CA TYR A 49 10.95 -7.43 -20.53
C TYR A 49 12.21 -6.57 -20.43
N ALA A 50 13.16 -7.06 -19.63
CA ALA A 50 14.52 -6.58 -19.61
C ALA A 50 15.46 -7.77 -19.55
N LYS A 51 16.55 -7.71 -20.31
CA LYS A 51 17.64 -8.70 -20.30
C LYS A 51 18.99 -8.01 -20.51
N ARG A 52 19.93 -8.40 -19.67
CA ARG A 52 21.31 -7.92 -19.65
C ARG A 52 21.96 -8.13 -21.02
N ASN A 53 22.66 -7.10 -21.48
CA ASN A 53 23.37 -7.03 -22.76
C ASN A 53 22.50 -7.19 -24.02
N GLU A 54 21.18 -7.26 -23.90
CA GLU A 54 20.26 -7.49 -25.02
C GLU A 54 19.25 -6.35 -25.15
N THR A 55 18.47 -6.09 -24.09
CA THR A 55 17.45 -5.04 -24.13
C THR A 55 18.05 -3.67 -23.86
N LYS A 56 17.37 -2.63 -24.34
CA LYS A 56 17.69 -1.23 -24.03
C LYS A 56 16.72 -0.69 -22.99
N ILE A 57 17.22 0.13 -22.08
CA ILE A 57 16.41 0.92 -21.15
C ILE A 57 16.17 2.34 -21.72
N ARG A 58 15.55 3.22 -20.92
CA ARG A 58 15.31 4.63 -21.28
C ARG A 58 16.59 5.29 -21.85
N GLY A 59 16.42 6.09 -22.90
CA GLY A 59 17.55 6.75 -23.57
C GLY A 59 18.38 5.82 -24.46
N GLY A 60 17.96 4.57 -24.66
CA GLY A 60 18.62 3.63 -25.58
C GLY A 60 19.87 2.98 -25.03
N LYS A 61 20.21 3.19 -23.75
CA LYS A 61 21.34 2.54 -23.08
C LYS A 61 21.05 1.05 -22.89
N VAL A 62 22.08 0.21 -23.02
CA VAL A 62 21.95 -1.24 -22.87
C VAL A 62 21.73 -1.60 -21.41
N CYS A 63 20.74 -2.47 -21.13
CA CYS A 63 20.53 -3.02 -19.79
C CYS A 63 21.76 -3.83 -19.37
N LYS A 64 22.31 -3.56 -18.18
CA LYS A 64 23.48 -4.27 -17.64
C LYS A 64 23.17 -5.03 -16.35
N LYS A 65 22.16 -4.61 -15.61
CA LYS A 65 21.76 -5.26 -14.36
C LYS A 65 20.28 -5.02 -14.10
N ILE A 66 19.62 -5.97 -13.45
CA ILE A 66 18.28 -5.78 -12.91
C ILE A 66 18.36 -6.08 -11.41
N ILE A 67 17.76 -5.22 -10.58
CA ILE A 67 17.77 -5.36 -9.12
C ILE A 67 16.34 -5.19 -8.61
N GLY A 68 15.90 -6.12 -7.77
CA GLY A 68 14.67 -6.06 -7.00
C GLY A 68 14.97 -5.64 -5.56
N TYR A 69 14.37 -4.53 -5.13
CA TYR A 69 14.44 -4.03 -3.76
C TYR A 69 13.14 -4.35 -3.03
N ASP A 70 13.22 -4.69 -1.75
CA ASP A 70 12.08 -4.95 -0.86
C ASP A 70 12.17 -4.08 0.39
N ALA A 71 11.13 -3.27 0.63
CA ALA A 71 11.01 -2.48 1.85
C ALA A 71 10.69 -3.39 3.04
N ASN A 72 11.64 -3.55 3.95
CA ASN A 72 11.45 -4.49 5.04
C ASN A 72 10.29 -4.07 5.96
N ALA A 73 9.29 -4.96 6.07
CA ALA A 73 8.13 -4.82 6.94
C ALA A 73 7.36 -3.50 6.73
N LEU A 74 7.14 -3.08 5.48
CA LEU A 74 6.59 -1.77 5.11
C LEU A 74 5.32 -1.35 5.88
N TYR A 75 4.31 -2.22 5.99
CA TYR A 75 3.09 -1.88 6.74
C TYR A 75 3.29 -1.81 8.25
N LEU A 76 4.21 -2.62 8.79
CA LEU A 76 4.56 -2.58 10.21
C LEU A 76 5.33 -1.30 10.55
N TRP A 77 6.26 -0.89 9.67
CA TRP A 77 6.91 0.42 9.76
C TRP A 77 5.87 1.54 9.73
N ALA A 78 4.96 1.52 8.75
CA ALA A 78 3.93 2.54 8.62
C ALA A 78 3.04 2.61 9.89
N LEU A 79 2.71 1.46 10.49
CA LEU A 79 1.96 1.39 11.75
C LEU A 79 2.73 1.99 12.94
N GLY A 80 4.06 1.83 12.98
CA GLY A 80 4.93 2.38 14.03
C GLY A 80 5.16 3.90 13.94
N ASN A 81 4.73 4.55 12.86
CA ASN A 81 4.85 6.00 12.67
C ASN A 81 3.70 6.79 13.34
N GLU A 82 3.67 8.10 13.11
CA GLU A 82 2.58 8.96 13.56
C GLU A 82 1.24 8.44 13.01
N MET A 83 0.33 8.07 13.91
CA MET A 83 -0.99 7.52 13.59
C MET A 83 -2.11 8.46 14.01
N PRO A 84 -3.24 8.50 13.27
CA PRO A 84 -4.40 9.29 13.64
C PRO A 84 -5.07 8.68 14.87
N CYS A 85 -4.88 9.35 15.99
CA CYS A 85 -5.33 8.96 17.32
C CYS A 85 -6.36 9.98 17.85
N GLY A 86 -6.88 9.72 19.04
CA GLY A 86 -7.96 10.49 19.65
C GLY A 86 -9.31 10.25 18.96
N ARG A 87 -10.32 11.01 19.38
CA ARG A 87 -11.62 11.04 18.72
C ARG A 87 -11.50 11.88 17.44
N LEU A 88 -11.83 11.28 16.30
CA LEU A 88 -11.80 11.98 15.02
C LEU A 88 -12.95 13.00 14.96
N THR A 89 -12.67 14.18 14.44
CA THR A 89 -13.68 15.22 14.25
C THR A 89 -13.57 15.81 12.85
N THR A 90 -14.70 16.07 12.21
CA THR A 90 -14.73 16.78 10.94
C THR A 90 -14.84 18.27 11.22
N VAL A 91 -13.95 19.05 10.62
CA VAL A 91 -14.03 20.52 10.58
C VAL A 91 -14.08 20.97 9.13
N GLU A 92 -14.69 22.12 8.88
CA GLU A 92 -14.62 22.75 7.56
C GLU A 92 -13.18 23.13 7.23
N ALA A 93 -12.80 22.99 5.96
CA ALA A 93 -11.51 23.48 5.51
C ALA A 93 -11.53 25.02 5.54
N TYR A 94 -10.54 25.62 6.19
CA TYR A 94 -10.42 27.06 6.37
C TYR A 94 -9.19 27.62 5.63
N ASP A 95 -9.19 28.92 5.39
CA ASP A 95 -8.05 29.62 4.79
C ASP A 95 -6.81 29.49 5.69
N GLY A 96 -5.71 29.01 5.13
CA GLY A 96 -4.46 28.74 5.88
C GLY A 96 -4.32 27.30 6.38
N ILE A 97 -5.31 26.42 6.18
CA ILE A 97 -5.21 25.01 6.61
C ILE A 97 -3.99 24.30 6.01
N ILE A 98 -3.60 24.64 4.79
CA ILE A 98 -2.43 24.05 4.14
C ILE A 98 -1.13 24.47 4.84
N ASP A 99 -1.03 25.73 5.26
CA ASP A 99 0.13 26.23 5.98
C ASP A 99 0.20 25.63 7.38
N ASP A 100 -0.95 25.46 8.04
CA ASP A 100 -1.03 24.79 9.33
C ASP A 100 -0.68 23.29 9.24
N ILE A 101 -1.01 22.62 8.14
CA ILE A 101 -0.53 21.24 7.86
C ILE A 101 0.98 21.22 7.63
N LYS A 102 1.52 22.16 6.83
CA LYS A 102 2.97 22.25 6.57
C LYS A 102 3.76 22.51 7.84
N ALA A 103 3.22 23.34 8.73
CA ALA A 103 3.81 23.73 10.01
C ALA A 103 3.48 22.77 11.18
N ASP A 104 2.89 21.60 10.89
CA ASP A 104 2.54 20.57 11.89
C ASP A 104 1.62 21.05 13.03
N LYS A 105 0.83 22.11 12.79
CA LYS A 105 -0.16 22.62 13.77
C LYS A 105 -1.46 21.82 13.77
N VAL A 106 -1.78 21.16 12.65
CA VAL A 106 -2.94 20.27 12.52
C VAL A 106 -2.54 18.94 11.91
N PHE A 107 -3.23 17.88 12.34
CA PHE A 107 -2.91 16.52 11.95
C PHE A 107 -4.17 15.71 11.66
N GLY A 108 -4.10 14.86 10.65
CA GLY A 108 -5.23 14.03 10.20
C GLY A 108 -5.29 13.94 8.69
N PHE A 109 -6.48 14.16 8.13
CA PHE A 109 -6.76 13.94 6.71
C PHE A 109 -7.48 15.12 6.08
N LEU A 110 -7.00 15.58 4.93
CA LEU A 110 -7.65 16.62 4.13
C LEU A 110 -8.40 15.99 2.97
N GLU A 111 -9.69 16.32 2.81
CA GLU A 111 -10.43 16.04 1.58
C GLU A 111 -10.23 17.19 0.61
N CYS A 112 -9.60 16.93 -0.53
CA CYS A 112 -9.25 17.94 -1.52
C CYS A 112 -9.27 17.42 -2.96
N ASP A 113 -9.27 18.36 -3.90
CA ASP A 113 -8.88 18.14 -5.29
C ASP A 113 -7.39 18.49 -5.40
N ILE A 114 -6.60 17.59 -5.98
CA ILE A 114 -5.15 17.76 -6.17
C ILE A 114 -4.75 17.40 -7.59
N ARG A 115 -3.75 18.07 -8.15
CA ARG A 115 -3.21 17.78 -9.48
C ARG A 115 -1.69 17.92 -9.56
N THR A 116 -1.12 17.19 -10.50
CA THR A 116 0.24 17.41 -11.01
C THR A 116 0.20 18.52 -12.07
N PRO A 117 0.90 19.65 -11.85
CA PRO A 117 1.02 20.72 -12.84
C PRO A 117 1.59 20.22 -14.18
N GLY A 118 1.24 20.89 -15.27
CA GLY A 118 1.64 20.48 -16.62
C GLY A 118 3.15 20.28 -16.78
N HIS A 119 3.95 21.21 -16.24
CA HIS A 119 5.41 21.18 -16.31
C HIS A 119 6.06 20.05 -15.48
N LEU A 120 5.32 19.41 -14.56
CA LEU A 120 5.83 18.29 -13.75
C LEU A 120 5.34 16.92 -14.24
N LYS A 121 4.47 16.86 -15.27
CA LYS A 121 3.96 15.57 -15.77
C LYS A 121 5.08 14.66 -16.27
N ASP A 122 6.04 15.21 -17.01
CA ASP A 122 7.18 14.43 -17.50
C ASP A 122 8.06 13.92 -16.36
N TYR A 123 8.25 14.74 -15.32
CA TYR A 123 8.92 14.32 -14.09
C TYR A 123 8.17 13.16 -13.43
N PHE A 124 6.85 13.20 -13.30
CA PHE A 124 6.07 12.13 -12.68
C PHE A 124 5.70 10.96 -13.60
N SER A 125 6.19 10.93 -14.84
CA SER A 125 5.65 10.05 -15.89
C SER A 125 5.88 8.56 -15.68
N GLU A 126 7.00 8.15 -15.06
CA GLU A 126 7.25 6.73 -14.79
C GLU A 126 6.43 6.25 -13.58
N MET A 127 6.50 6.94 -12.44
CA MET A 127 5.76 6.58 -11.21
C MET A 127 4.72 7.65 -10.83
N ILE A 128 3.61 7.68 -11.59
CA ILE A 128 2.56 8.67 -11.39
C ILE A 128 2.01 8.63 -9.93
N PRO A 129 2.09 9.72 -9.15
CA PRO A 129 2.11 9.63 -7.69
C PRO A 129 0.74 9.52 -7.01
N ILE A 130 -0.36 10.00 -7.62
CA ILE A 130 -1.68 10.00 -6.96
C ILE A 130 -2.37 8.65 -7.17
N PHE A 131 -2.29 7.78 -6.16
CA PHE A 131 -2.93 6.46 -6.19
C PHE A 131 -4.41 6.52 -5.80
N LYS A 132 -5.31 6.17 -6.73
CA LYS A 132 -6.76 6.14 -6.48
C LYS A 132 -7.43 4.90 -7.08
N ASN A 133 -8.54 4.49 -6.47
CA ASN A 133 -9.42 3.47 -7.04
C ASN A 133 -10.46 4.14 -7.94
N VAL A 134 -10.48 3.76 -9.22
CA VAL A 134 -11.48 4.23 -10.21
C VAL A 134 -12.13 3.03 -10.90
N LEU A 135 -13.35 3.24 -11.39
CA LEU A 135 -13.96 2.27 -12.31
C LEU A 135 -13.29 2.48 -13.66
N ILE A 136 -12.63 1.44 -14.18
CA ILE A 136 -12.12 1.43 -15.54
C ILE A 136 -13.19 0.77 -16.40
N ASP A 137 -13.88 1.56 -17.22
CA ASP A 137 -14.81 1.05 -18.22
C ASP A 137 -14.05 0.69 -19.48
N CYS A 138 -13.85 -0.62 -19.70
CA CYS A 138 -13.13 -1.12 -20.87
C CYS A 138 -13.93 -1.04 -22.18
N THR A 139 -15.10 -0.39 -22.18
CA THR A 139 -15.93 -0.11 -23.36
C THR A 139 -15.91 1.37 -23.75
N ASP A 140 -15.28 2.24 -22.96
CA ASP A 140 -15.17 3.67 -23.22
C ASP A 140 -13.78 4.02 -23.77
N GLU A 141 -13.72 4.52 -25.01
CA GLU A 141 -12.48 4.94 -25.68
C GLU A 141 -11.73 6.03 -24.90
N SER A 142 -12.46 6.94 -24.23
CA SER A 142 -11.86 8.05 -23.48
C SER A 142 -11.10 7.58 -22.24
N VAL A 143 -11.39 6.35 -21.75
CA VAL A 143 -10.79 5.79 -20.54
C VAL A 143 -9.57 4.92 -20.86
N ILE A 144 -9.66 4.04 -21.86
CA ILE A 144 -8.61 3.05 -22.16
C ILE A 144 -7.83 3.34 -23.46
N GLY A 145 -8.28 4.32 -24.24
CA GLY A 145 -7.72 4.65 -25.54
C GLY A 145 -8.15 3.67 -26.63
N LYS A 146 -8.08 4.15 -27.88
CA LYS A 146 -8.51 3.41 -29.07
C LYS A 146 -7.90 2.02 -29.20
N HIS A 147 -6.58 1.91 -29.05
CA HIS A 147 -5.88 0.63 -29.19
C HIS A 147 -6.40 -0.45 -28.24
N MET A 148 -6.59 -0.11 -26.95
CA MET A 148 -7.06 -1.07 -25.96
C MET A 148 -8.55 -1.39 -26.16
N LEU A 149 -9.34 -0.43 -26.64
CA LEU A 149 -10.74 -0.64 -26.99
C LEU A 149 -10.86 -1.65 -28.13
N ASP A 150 -10.15 -1.43 -29.23
CA ASP A 150 -10.12 -2.32 -30.39
C ASP A 150 -9.65 -3.73 -29.99
N TYR A 151 -8.58 -3.81 -29.19
CA TYR A 151 -8.11 -5.08 -28.63
C TYR A 151 -9.18 -5.76 -27.79
N ASN A 152 -9.84 -5.06 -26.87
CA ASN A 152 -10.90 -5.65 -26.05
C ASN A 152 -12.07 -6.15 -26.92
N GLN A 153 -12.49 -5.39 -27.93
CA GLN A 153 -13.57 -5.77 -28.85
C GLN A 153 -13.25 -7.05 -29.63
N SER A 154 -11.99 -7.20 -30.07
CA SER A 154 -11.47 -8.37 -30.79
C SER A 154 -11.55 -9.68 -30.00
N ARG A 155 -11.66 -9.63 -28.66
CA ARG A 155 -11.70 -10.83 -27.80
C ARG A 155 -13.06 -11.53 -27.81
N ILE A 156 -14.06 -10.99 -28.51
CA ILE A 156 -15.43 -11.54 -28.68
C ILE A 156 -16.05 -12.00 -27.34
N SER A 157 -16.00 -13.30 -27.03
CA SER A 157 -16.57 -13.89 -25.81
C SER A 157 -15.77 -13.62 -24.54
N ASN A 158 -14.48 -13.28 -24.67
CA ASN A 158 -13.55 -13.02 -23.56
C ASN A 158 -13.27 -11.53 -23.35
N ARG A 159 -14.27 -10.68 -23.62
CA ARG A 159 -14.20 -9.24 -23.37
C ARG A 159 -14.01 -8.95 -21.89
N SER A 160 -13.10 -8.03 -21.60
CA SER A 160 -12.91 -7.48 -20.27
C SER A 160 -14.13 -6.64 -19.89
N LYS A 161 -14.64 -6.86 -18.68
CA LYS A 161 -15.76 -6.11 -18.12
C LYS A 161 -15.26 -4.91 -17.31
N PRO A 162 -16.07 -3.85 -17.16
CA PRO A 162 -15.76 -2.74 -16.27
C PRO A 162 -15.40 -3.23 -14.86
N ALA A 163 -14.32 -2.71 -14.31
CA ALA A 163 -13.82 -3.15 -13.02
C ALA A 163 -13.16 -2.01 -12.26
N ARG A 164 -13.32 -2.02 -10.93
CA ARG A 164 -12.59 -1.10 -10.05
C ARG A 164 -11.11 -1.49 -10.03
N LYS A 165 -10.23 -0.56 -10.37
CA LYS A 165 -8.78 -0.73 -10.40
C LYS A 165 -8.10 0.39 -9.62
N LEU A 166 -7.00 0.05 -8.97
CA LEU A 166 -6.07 1.03 -8.41
C LEU A 166 -5.14 1.50 -9.54
N ILE A 167 -5.03 2.80 -9.73
CA ILE A 167 -4.16 3.42 -10.74
C ILE A 167 -3.31 4.52 -10.10
N GLY A 168 -2.17 4.83 -10.73
CA GLY A 168 -1.53 6.14 -10.58
C GLY A 168 -2.22 7.17 -11.46
N SER A 169 -2.37 8.40 -10.98
CA SER A 169 -3.07 9.49 -11.68
C SER A 169 -2.37 10.83 -11.49
N TYR A 170 -2.47 11.71 -12.49
CA TYR A 170 -2.01 13.09 -12.36
C TYR A 170 -2.99 13.99 -11.61
N PHE A 171 -4.14 13.46 -11.18
CA PHE A 171 -5.12 14.24 -10.42
C PHE A 171 -5.94 13.34 -9.51
N GLY A 172 -6.49 13.92 -8.44
CA GLY A 172 -7.49 13.32 -7.57
C GLY A 172 -8.59 14.34 -7.30
N GLU A 173 -9.84 13.89 -7.35
CA GLU A 173 -10.99 14.73 -7.02
C GLU A 173 -11.66 14.16 -5.77
N LYS A 174 -11.95 15.03 -4.80
CA LYS A 174 -12.51 14.68 -3.48
C LYS A 174 -11.78 13.50 -2.84
N ILE A 175 -10.46 13.48 -2.99
CA ILE A 175 -9.61 12.45 -2.41
C ILE A 175 -9.27 12.82 -0.98
N LEU A 176 -9.28 11.83 -0.09
CA LEU A 176 -8.91 12.00 1.31
C LEU A 176 -7.42 11.68 1.51
N ILE A 177 -6.61 12.71 1.74
CA ILE A 177 -5.14 12.58 1.82
C ILE A 177 -4.68 12.78 3.25
N TYR A 178 -3.89 11.83 3.74
CA TYR A 178 -3.23 11.86 5.03
C TYR A 178 -2.12 12.91 5.05
N THR A 179 -2.06 13.68 6.13
CA THR A 179 -1.17 14.85 6.25
C THR A 179 0.30 14.59 5.88
N PRO A 180 0.99 13.51 6.32
CA PRO A 180 2.34 13.17 5.84
C PRO A 180 2.47 13.02 4.32
N LEU A 181 1.55 12.30 3.67
CA LEU A 181 1.56 12.13 2.21
C LEU A 181 1.27 13.45 1.49
N LEU A 182 0.36 14.25 2.05
CA LEU A 182 0.04 15.57 1.49
C LEU A 182 1.24 16.51 1.54
N LYS A 183 1.99 16.52 2.65
CA LYS A 183 3.22 17.33 2.79
C LYS A 183 4.22 16.98 1.69
N TRP A 184 4.41 15.69 1.42
CA TRP A 184 5.30 15.24 0.34
C TRP A 184 4.80 15.68 -1.04
N TYR A 185 3.51 15.55 -1.34
CA TYR A 185 2.95 16.06 -2.60
C TYR A 185 3.21 17.56 -2.78
N LEU A 186 3.01 18.35 -1.72
CA LEU A 186 3.20 19.80 -1.76
C LEU A 186 4.68 20.19 -1.89
N SER A 187 5.60 19.48 -1.23
CA SER A 187 7.04 19.72 -1.37
C SER A 187 7.55 19.38 -2.78
N HIS A 188 6.82 18.50 -3.48
CA HIS A 188 7.08 18.08 -4.85
C HIS A 188 6.34 18.91 -5.91
N GLY A 189 5.76 20.05 -5.52
CA GLY A 189 5.14 21.00 -6.44
C GLY A 189 3.73 20.64 -6.92
N MET A 190 3.08 19.64 -6.31
CA MET A 190 1.68 19.33 -6.64
C MET A 190 0.75 20.39 -6.07
N GLU A 191 -0.34 20.66 -6.80
CA GLU A 191 -1.25 21.77 -6.50
C GLU A 191 -2.58 21.25 -5.98
N ILE A 192 -3.02 21.78 -4.84
CA ILE A 192 -4.40 21.63 -4.38
C ILE A 192 -5.24 22.69 -5.09
N THR A 193 -6.27 22.26 -5.80
CA THR A 193 -7.17 23.18 -6.52
C THR A 193 -8.44 23.50 -5.74
N LYS A 194 -8.82 22.65 -4.78
CA LYS A 194 -9.99 22.84 -3.95
C LYS A 194 -9.90 22.03 -2.66
N THR A 195 -10.38 22.59 -1.56
CA THR A 195 -10.52 21.90 -0.26
C THR A 195 -11.99 21.76 0.12
N TYR A 196 -12.32 20.70 0.87
CA TYR A 196 -13.70 20.41 1.27
C TYR A 196 -13.85 20.36 2.79
N CYS A 197 -13.23 19.37 3.44
CA CYS A 197 -13.23 19.27 4.89
C CYS A 197 -11.91 18.66 5.38
N PHE A 198 -11.67 18.80 6.68
CA PHE A 198 -10.54 18.20 7.35
C PHE A 198 -11.00 17.30 8.49
N ILE A 199 -10.51 16.07 8.48
CA ILE A 199 -10.73 15.11 9.56
C ILE A 199 -9.55 15.25 10.52
N LYS A 200 -9.78 16.00 11.60
CA LYS A 200 -8.80 16.28 12.64
C LYS A 200 -8.63 15.07 13.56
N SER A 201 -7.38 14.82 13.93
CA SER A 201 -6.96 13.78 14.87
C SER A 201 -5.78 14.27 15.72
N SER A 202 -5.48 13.55 16.80
CA SER A 202 -4.23 13.71 17.54
C SER A 202 -3.14 12.86 16.91
N SER A 203 -1.90 13.34 16.89
CA SER A 203 -0.75 12.62 16.36
C SER A 203 -0.05 11.86 17.48
N HIS A 204 0.05 10.52 17.35
CA HIS A 204 0.83 9.70 18.28
C HIS A 204 1.45 8.48 17.58
N LYS A 205 2.66 8.09 17.99
CA LYS A 205 3.30 6.81 17.62
C LYS A 205 2.83 5.65 18.51
N ALA A 206 1.51 5.44 18.59
CA ALA A 206 0.88 4.52 19.54
C ALA A 206 1.34 3.04 19.40
N PHE A 207 1.86 2.65 18.23
CA PHE A 207 2.28 1.29 17.93
C PHE A 207 3.79 1.13 17.69
N ALA A 208 4.60 2.16 17.98
CA ALA A 208 6.07 2.02 17.90
C ALA A 208 6.62 0.87 18.76
N PRO A 209 6.19 0.68 20.03
CA PRO A 209 6.64 -0.47 20.83
C PRO A 209 6.22 -1.82 20.23
N PHE A 210 5.07 -1.89 19.56
CA PHE A 210 4.61 -3.10 18.88
C PHE A 210 5.46 -3.42 17.65
N MET A 211 5.80 -2.41 16.83
CA MET A 211 6.73 -2.55 15.71
C MET A 211 8.11 -3.04 16.18
N GLU A 212 8.64 -2.45 17.25
CA GLU A 212 9.92 -2.85 17.85
C GLU A 212 9.88 -4.29 18.34
N ALA A 213 8.84 -4.69 19.06
CA ALA A 213 8.67 -6.05 19.56
C ALA A 213 8.66 -7.09 18.43
N VAL A 214 7.92 -6.84 17.35
CA VAL A 214 7.90 -7.74 16.18
C VAL A 214 9.27 -7.79 15.49
N SER A 215 9.95 -6.64 15.36
CA SER A 215 11.26 -6.57 14.71
C SER A 215 12.34 -7.28 15.53
N ASN A 216 12.36 -7.09 16.85
CA ASN A 216 13.28 -7.74 17.77
C ASN A 216 13.07 -9.25 17.82
N ALA A 217 11.82 -9.73 17.88
CA ALA A 217 11.52 -11.15 17.82
C ALA A 217 12.03 -11.80 16.52
N ARG A 218 11.95 -11.09 15.39
CA ARG A 218 12.50 -11.56 14.11
C ARG A 218 14.02 -11.60 14.10
N ARG A 219 14.69 -10.60 14.67
CA ARG A 219 16.15 -10.57 14.84
C ARG A 219 16.63 -11.73 15.72
N GLU A 220 15.95 -11.97 16.83
CA GLU A 220 16.26 -13.09 17.73
C GLU A 220 16.11 -14.45 17.02
N GLY A 221 15.06 -14.63 16.21
CA GLY A 221 14.88 -15.86 15.43
C GLY A 221 15.93 -16.10 14.34
N ASP A 222 16.58 -15.04 13.83
CA ASP A 222 17.69 -15.20 12.88
C ASP A 222 18.99 -15.64 13.58
N VAL A 223 19.15 -15.33 14.88
CA VAL A 223 20.32 -15.70 15.70
C VAL A 223 20.13 -17.07 16.35
N ASP A 224 18.93 -17.33 16.88
CA ASP A 224 18.60 -18.53 17.65
C ASP A 224 17.56 -19.38 16.90
N LYS A 225 18.01 -20.54 16.39
CA LYS A 225 17.15 -21.49 15.66
C LYS A 225 15.95 -21.97 16.47
N SER A 226 16.03 -21.99 17.81
CA SER A 226 14.92 -22.38 18.67
C SER A 226 13.77 -21.36 18.68
N LYS A 227 14.06 -20.09 18.34
CA LYS A 227 13.10 -18.98 18.31
C LYS A 227 12.51 -18.72 16.92
N VAL A 228 12.88 -19.47 15.90
CA VAL A 228 12.38 -19.32 14.52
C VAL A 228 10.85 -19.39 14.46
N MET A 229 10.24 -20.31 15.23
CA MET A 229 8.78 -20.41 15.29
C MET A 229 8.14 -19.13 15.85
N ILE A 230 8.72 -18.56 16.91
CA ILE A 230 8.26 -17.31 17.53
C ILE A 230 8.41 -16.14 16.56
N ALA A 231 9.52 -16.08 15.83
CA ALA A 231 9.76 -15.05 14.82
C ALA A 231 8.71 -15.09 13.69
N GLU A 232 8.39 -16.27 13.16
CA GLU A 232 7.35 -16.42 12.14
C GLU A 232 5.94 -16.11 12.68
N MET A 233 5.64 -16.50 13.93
CA MET A 233 4.39 -16.12 14.60
C MET A 233 4.29 -14.59 14.75
N MET A 234 5.36 -13.93 15.22
CA MET A 234 5.37 -12.47 15.39
C MET A 234 5.28 -11.72 14.06
N LYS A 235 5.89 -12.24 13.00
CA LYS A 235 5.71 -11.73 11.63
C LYS A 235 4.25 -11.82 11.19
N LEU A 236 3.57 -12.94 11.44
CA LEU A 236 2.15 -13.11 11.14
C LEU A 236 1.28 -12.15 11.97
N VAL A 237 1.58 -11.98 13.26
CA VAL A 237 0.90 -11.02 14.15
C VAL A 237 1.07 -9.59 13.65
N GLY A 238 2.29 -9.19 13.28
CA GLY A 238 2.57 -7.87 12.71
C GLY A 238 1.77 -7.58 11.44
N ASN A 239 1.79 -8.51 10.48
CA ASN A 239 1.07 -8.35 9.21
C ASN A 239 -0.46 -8.41 9.39
N SER A 240 -0.96 -9.23 10.32
CA SER A 240 -2.41 -9.38 10.54
C SER A 240 -3.04 -8.22 11.32
N ALA A 241 -2.27 -7.54 12.18
CA ALA A 241 -2.75 -6.37 12.94
C ALA A 241 -3.25 -5.26 12.00
N PHE A 242 -2.47 -4.95 10.96
CA PHE A 242 -2.88 -4.03 9.91
C PHE A 242 -4.15 -4.53 9.19
N GLY A 243 -4.15 -5.79 8.72
CA GLY A 243 -5.29 -6.35 7.98
C GLY A 243 -6.59 -6.33 8.79
N ARG A 244 -6.49 -6.49 10.11
CA ARG A 244 -7.63 -6.38 11.03
C ARG A 244 -8.19 -4.97 11.10
N SER A 245 -7.35 -3.94 11.09
CA SER A 245 -7.81 -2.54 11.13
C SER A 245 -8.68 -2.17 9.93
N GLY A 246 -8.39 -2.74 8.76
CA GLY A 246 -9.05 -2.41 7.48
C GLY A 246 -10.14 -3.39 7.06
N MET A 247 -10.44 -4.38 7.91
CA MET A 247 -11.36 -5.46 7.59
C MET A 247 -12.78 -4.95 7.37
N ASP A 248 -13.30 -5.15 6.15
CA ASP A 248 -14.65 -4.75 5.75
C ASP A 248 -15.69 -5.74 6.26
N MET A 249 -16.22 -5.44 7.44
CA MET A 249 -17.26 -6.24 8.10
C MET A 249 -18.53 -6.39 7.26
N SER A 250 -18.79 -5.50 6.29
CA SER A 250 -19.98 -5.61 5.42
C SER A 250 -19.92 -6.78 4.44
N LYS A 251 -18.72 -7.31 4.18
CA LYS A 251 -18.53 -8.51 3.34
C LYS A 251 -18.68 -9.81 4.11
N HIS A 252 -18.75 -9.76 5.44
CA HIS A 252 -18.90 -10.95 6.26
C HIS A 252 -20.32 -11.49 6.12
N LYS A 253 -20.41 -12.80 5.87
CA LYS A 253 -21.66 -13.53 5.69
C LYS A 253 -21.83 -14.52 6.83
N GLU A 254 -23.03 -15.07 6.94
CA GLU A 254 -23.36 -16.18 7.83
C GLU A 254 -23.76 -17.37 6.96
N VAL A 255 -23.14 -18.51 7.24
CA VAL A 255 -23.45 -19.76 6.56
C VAL A 255 -24.38 -20.57 7.46
N LYS A 256 -25.42 -21.15 6.86
CA LYS A 256 -26.38 -22.05 7.53
C LYS A 256 -26.58 -23.28 6.66
N TYR A 257 -26.74 -24.43 7.30
CA TYR A 257 -27.03 -25.68 6.61
C TYR A 257 -28.49 -26.06 6.89
N GLU A 258 -29.25 -26.34 5.84
CA GLU A 258 -30.66 -26.69 5.94
C GLU A 258 -30.96 -27.85 4.97
N SER A 259 -31.64 -28.89 5.44
CA SER A 259 -32.03 -30.05 4.62
C SER A 259 -33.54 -30.12 4.35
N SER A 260 -34.34 -29.27 5.02
CA SER A 260 -35.78 -29.21 4.82
C SER A 260 -36.13 -28.23 3.71
N ASP A 261 -36.83 -28.70 2.67
CA ASP A 261 -37.33 -27.86 1.57
C ASP A 261 -38.07 -26.61 2.04
N LYS A 262 -38.88 -26.73 3.10
CA LYS A 262 -39.61 -25.61 3.68
C LYS A 262 -38.65 -24.60 4.33
N ALA A 263 -37.65 -25.08 5.07
CA ALA A 263 -36.65 -24.22 5.68
C ALA A 263 -35.80 -23.52 4.61
N ILE A 264 -35.40 -24.23 3.56
CA ILE A 264 -34.64 -23.71 2.43
C ILE A 264 -35.41 -22.58 1.74
N LYS A 265 -36.67 -22.81 1.34
CA LYS A 265 -37.53 -21.78 0.72
C LYS A 265 -37.66 -20.53 1.59
N ASN A 266 -37.92 -20.72 2.89
CA ASN A 266 -38.01 -19.60 3.84
C ASN A 266 -36.71 -18.77 3.92
N LYS A 267 -35.54 -19.40 3.76
CA LYS A 267 -34.25 -18.67 3.76
C LYS A 267 -34.01 -17.93 2.45
N ILE A 268 -34.36 -18.53 1.31
CA ILE A 268 -34.21 -17.90 -0.02
C ILE A 268 -35.06 -16.63 -0.11
N GLU A 269 -36.28 -16.66 0.41
CA GLU A 269 -37.20 -15.52 0.43
C GLU A 269 -36.79 -14.43 1.43
N HIS A 270 -35.91 -14.73 2.38
CA HIS A 270 -35.47 -13.77 3.37
C HIS A 270 -34.61 -12.68 2.72
N PHE A 271 -34.88 -11.41 3.01
CA PHE A 271 -34.19 -10.25 2.40
C PHE A 271 -32.65 -10.20 2.60
N THR A 272 -32.11 -11.02 3.49
CA THR A 272 -30.65 -11.16 3.67
C THR A 272 -30.06 -12.34 2.92
N PHE A 273 -30.82 -13.06 2.11
CA PHE A 273 -30.30 -14.12 1.26
C PHE A 273 -29.21 -13.59 0.33
N HIS A 274 -28.18 -14.41 0.12
CA HIS A 274 -27.07 -14.05 -0.76
C HIS A 274 -26.75 -15.14 -1.78
N GLY A 275 -26.77 -16.40 -1.37
CA GLY A 275 -26.48 -17.53 -2.25
C GLY A 275 -26.83 -18.85 -1.60
N LEU A 276 -26.92 -19.88 -2.43
CA LEU A 276 -27.20 -21.26 -2.04
C LEU A 276 -26.30 -22.17 -2.86
N GLU A 277 -25.76 -23.19 -2.21
CA GLU A 277 -25.02 -24.28 -2.85
C GLU A 277 -25.67 -25.60 -2.41
N GLU A 278 -26.10 -26.39 -3.39
CA GLU A 278 -26.69 -27.70 -3.12
C GLU A 278 -25.58 -28.68 -2.72
N LEU A 279 -25.79 -29.36 -1.61
CA LEU A 279 -25.03 -30.51 -1.16
C LEU A 279 -25.91 -31.76 -1.33
N ASN A 280 -25.34 -32.95 -1.19
CA ASN A 280 -26.08 -34.20 -1.41
C ASN A 280 -27.40 -34.25 -0.64
N ASP A 281 -27.36 -34.08 0.69
CA ASP A 281 -28.53 -34.22 1.57
C ASP A 281 -28.97 -32.91 2.24
N ALA A 282 -28.39 -31.77 1.83
CA ALA A 282 -28.64 -30.46 2.42
C ALA A 282 -28.30 -29.32 1.46
N CYS A 283 -28.64 -28.10 1.84
CA CYS A 283 -28.18 -26.89 1.17
C CYS A 283 -27.29 -26.07 2.11
N GLU A 284 -26.15 -25.61 1.61
CA GLU A 284 -25.38 -24.53 2.23
C GLU A 284 -25.99 -23.19 1.81
N ILE A 285 -26.55 -22.46 2.77
CA ILE A 285 -27.21 -21.18 2.53
C ILE A 285 -26.37 -20.06 3.10
N THR A 286 -25.93 -19.17 2.21
CA THR A 286 -25.16 -17.99 2.56
C THR A 286 -26.09 -16.78 2.75
N MET A 287 -25.99 -16.14 3.91
CA MET A 287 -26.82 -15.00 4.32
C MET A 287 -25.94 -13.76 4.62
N LYS A 288 -26.41 -12.56 4.26
CA LYS A 288 -25.85 -11.28 4.71
C LYS A 288 -26.19 -11.04 6.18
N LYS A 289 -25.33 -10.31 6.89
CA LYS A 289 -25.61 -9.88 8.26
C LYS A 289 -26.57 -8.69 8.30
N ARG A 290 -27.64 -8.80 9.09
CA ARG A 290 -28.62 -7.70 9.29
C ARG A 290 -28.04 -6.52 10.08
N ARG A 291 -27.14 -6.80 11.03
CA ARG A 291 -26.46 -5.79 11.85
C ARG A 291 -24.96 -6.00 11.74
N LEU A 292 -24.24 -4.93 11.40
CA LEU A 292 -22.80 -4.92 11.32
C LEU A 292 -22.24 -4.28 12.60
N ASN A 293 -21.23 -4.94 13.18
CA ASN A 293 -20.51 -4.40 14.33
C ASN A 293 -19.12 -3.95 13.88
N ASN A 294 -19.00 -2.67 13.54
CA ASN A 294 -17.75 -2.08 13.06
C ASN A 294 -16.89 -1.68 14.26
N LYS A 295 -15.98 -2.57 14.67
CA LYS A 295 -15.02 -2.31 15.76
C LYS A 295 -13.63 -1.91 15.26
N ASN A 296 -13.37 -2.10 13.96
CA ASN A 296 -12.05 -1.95 13.39
C ASN A 296 -11.72 -0.46 13.16
N PRO A 297 -10.51 0.00 13.53
CA PRO A 297 -10.09 1.38 13.33
C PRO A 297 -9.63 1.63 11.89
N ILE A 298 -10.58 1.79 10.97
CA ILE A 298 -10.32 1.95 9.52
C ILE A 298 -9.40 3.14 9.19
N HIS A 299 -9.42 4.20 10.01
CA HIS A 299 -8.54 5.37 9.86
C HIS A 299 -7.05 4.99 9.96
N LEU A 300 -6.69 4.03 10.81
CA LEU A 300 -5.33 3.50 10.88
C LEU A 300 -4.94 2.83 9.56
N SER A 301 -5.84 2.03 8.98
CA SER A 301 -5.55 1.32 7.71
C SER A 301 -5.25 2.29 6.58
N ILE A 302 -6.01 3.39 6.51
CA ILE A 302 -5.83 4.40 5.47
C ILE A 302 -4.51 5.15 5.67
N ALA A 303 -4.19 5.53 6.91
CA ALA A 303 -2.89 6.12 7.23
C ALA A 303 -1.74 5.18 6.86
N ILE A 304 -1.83 3.90 7.23
CA ILE A 304 -0.83 2.85 6.91
C ILE A 304 -0.64 2.71 5.39
N TYR A 305 -1.72 2.59 4.62
CA TYR A 305 -1.62 2.48 3.17
C TYR A 305 -1.04 3.74 2.52
N GLN A 306 -1.37 4.93 3.02
CA GLN A 306 -0.84 6.17 2.48
C GLN A 306 0.63 6.39 2.85
N LEU A 307 1.06 6.02 4.06
CA LEU A 307 2.47 6.01 4.45
C LEU A 307 3.28 4.98 3.66
N ALA A 308 2.73 3.79 3.43
CA ALA A 308 3.39 2.77 2.61
C ALA A 308 3.62 3.27 1.17
N LYS A 309 2.62 3.93 0.57
CA LYS A 309 2.76 4.57 -0.76
C LYS A 309 3.76 5.72 -0.73
N LEU A 310 3.70 6.56 0.30
CA LEU A 310 4.66 7.64 0.51
C LEU A 310 6.08 7.08 0.49
N ARG A 311 6.36 6.01 1.23
CA ARG A 311 7.70 5.43 1.28
C ARG A 311 8.17 4.87 -0.06
N MET A 312 7.29 4.23 -0.83
CA MET A 312 7.62 3.79 -2.19
C MET A 312 7.85 4.96 -3.15
N LEU A 313 7.11 6.06 -3.00
CA LEU A 313 7.33 7.30 -3.76
C LEU A 313 8.66 7.96 -3.39
N GLN A 314 8.97 8.04 -2.11
CA GLN A 314 10.25 8.53 -1.59
C GLN A 314 11.42 7.68 -2.11
N PHE A 315 11.28 6.35 -2.12
CA PHE A 315 12.32 5.49 -2.68
C PHE A 315 12.55 5.75 -4.17
N TYR A 316 11.48 5.92 -4.96
CA TYR A 316 11.62 6.25 -6.36
C TYR A 316 12.24 7.65 -6.55
N TYR A 317 11.61 8.71 -6.01
CA TYR A 317 11.95 10.10 -6.34
C TYR A 317 13.10 10.66 -5.50
N ASP A 318 13.11 10.38 -4.21
CA ASP A 318 14.04 10.97 -3.24
C ASP A 318 15.32 10.13 -3.06
N CYS A 319 15.34 8.91 -3.61
CA CYS A 319 16.52 8.04 -3.63
C CYS A 319 16.96 7.71 -5.06
N ILE A 320 16.19 6.91 -5.81
CA ILE A 320 16.65 6.42 -7.11
C ILE A 320 16.80 7.57 -8.12
N ASP A 321 15.76 8.36 -8.35
CA ASP A 321 15.79 9.48 -9.30
C ASP A 321 16.74 10.61 -8.85
N PHE A 322 16.87 10.79 -7.53
CA PHE A 322 17.80 11.74 -6.94
C PHE A 322 19.26 11.37 -7.28
N TYR A 323 19.69 10.14 -7.01
CA TYR A 323 21.09 9.73 -7.18
C TYR A 323 21.48 9.29 -8.60
N PHE A 324 20.54 8.86 -9.43
CA PHE A 324 20.80 8.32 -10.76
C PHE A 324 20.24 9.20 -11.87
N ASP A 325 20.92 9.27 -13.01
CA ASP A 325 20.33 9.87 -14.21
C ASP A 325 19.20 8.96 -14.74
N ARG A 326 18.10 9.55 -15.19
CA ARG A 326 16.93 8.82 -15.70
C ARG A 326 17.21 7.95 -16.92
N SER A 327 18.30 8.19 -17.63
CA SER A 327 18.76 7.31 -18.72
C SER A 327 19.48 6.06 -18.20
N ASP A 328 19.93 6.05 -16.95
CA ASP A 328 20.69 4.95 -16.35
C ASP A 328 19.86 3.95 -15.55
N PHE A 329 18.56 4.22 -15.38
CA PHE A 329 17.63 3.28 -14.77
C PHE A 329 16.25 3.31 -15.44
N GLN A 330 15.51 2.22 -15.27
CA GLN A 330 14.11 2.13 -15.67
C GLN A 330 13.37 1.09 -14.83
N TYR A 331 12.21 1.46 -14.27
CA TYR A 331 11.38 0.53 -13.51
C TYR A 331 10.84 -0.59 -14.42
N GLN A 332 10.79 -1.81 -13.91
CA GLN A 332 10.18 -2.97 -14.57
C GLN A 332 8.81 -3.24 -13.98
N GLU A 333 8.78 -3.46 -12.66
CA GLU A 333 7.58 -3.78 -11.91
C GLU A 333 7.67 -3.23 -10.49
N MET A 334 6.51 -2.95 -9.89
CA MET A 334 6.37 -2.85 -8.44
C MET A 334 5.25 -3.77 -7.97
N ASP A 335 5.42 -4.38 -6.80
CA ASP A 335 4.32 -4.98 -6.05
C ASP A 335 4.40 -4.58 -4.59
N THR A 336 3.56 -3.63 -4.21
CA THR A 336 3.34 -3.12 -2.85
C THR A 336 4.58 -2.52 -2.19
N ASP A 337 5.49 -3.35 -1.71
CA ASP A 337 6.73 -3.05 -0.99
C ASP A 337 7.99 -3.38 -1.80
N SER A 338 7.82 -3.97 -2.99
CA SER A 338 8.91 -4.30 -3.90
C SER A 338 9.03 -3.35 -5.09
N ALA A 339 10.26 -3.05 -5.50
CA ALA A 339 10.61 -2.25 -6.67
C ALA A 339 11.68 -2.94 -7.50
N TYR A 340 11.35 -3.31 -8.74
CA TYR A 340 12.28 -3.95 -9.68
C TYR A 340 12.75 -2.95 -10.72
N ILE A 341 14.06 -2.78 -10.82
CA ILE A 341 14.69 -1.70 -11.60
C ILE A 341 15.77 -2.30 -12.50
N ALA A 342 15.71 -1.99 -13.78
CA ALA A 342 16.78 -2.25 -14.73
C ALA A 342 17.75 -1.06 -14.77
N PHE A 343 19.05 -1.34 -14.77
CA PHE A 343 20.11 -0.34 -14.79
C PHE A 343 20.98 -0.51 -16.04
N SER A 344 21.53 0.59 -16.54
CA SER A 344 22.54 0.62 -17.62
C SER A 344 23.95 0.24 -17.14
N CYS A 345 24.11 -0.05 -15.85
CA CYS A 345 25.39 -0.26 -15.19
C CYS A 345 25.43 -1.56 -14.39
N GLU A 346 26.57 -2.25 -14.40
CA GLU A 346 26.74 -3.52 -13.67
C GLU A 346 26.79 -3.32 -12.15
N LYS A 347 27.35 -2.19 -11.70
CA LYS A 347 27.45 -1.80 -10.29
C LYS A 347 26.85 -0.39 -10.10
N PRO A 348 25.52 -0.23 -10.08
CA PRO A 348 24.87 1.08 -10.12
C PRO A 348 25.39 2.04 -9.05
N PHE A 349 25.40 1.62 -7.78
CA PHE A 349 25.82 2.45 -6.64
C PHE A 349 27.33 2.74 -6.56
N GLN A 350 28.15 2.15 -7.44
CA GLN A 350 29.59 2.45 -7.51
C GLN A 350 29.93 3.29 -8.74
N ALA A 351 29.29 3.00 -9.87
CA ALA A 351 29.67 3.56 -11.16
C ALA A 351 28.73 4.67 -11.67
N CYS A 352 27.45 4.65 -11.27
CA CYS A 352 26.40 5.41 -11.98
C CYS A 352 25.62 6.37 -11.10
N ILE A 353 26.09 6.59 -9.87
CA ILE A 353 25.70 7.74 -9.08
C ILE A 353 26.23 9.01 -9.75
N LYS A 354 25.36 10.01 -9.89
CA LYS A 354 25.70 11.36 -10.36
C LYS A 354 26.98 11.86 -9.67
N PRO A 355 28.04 12.25 -10.40
CA PRO A 355 29.34 12.56 -9.80
C PRO A 355 29.28 13.53 -8.61
N GLU A 356 28.44 14.56 -8.73
CA GLU A 356 28.21 15.61 -7.74
C GLU A 356 27.47 15.15 -6.47
N LEU A 357 26.84 13.97 -6.48
CA LEU A 357 26.11 13.41 -5.34
C LEU A 357 26.84 12.24 -4.67
N ARG A 358 28.06 11.90 -5.09
CA ARG A 358 28.77 10.72 -4.56
C ARG A 358 29.10 10.86 -3.07
N GLU A 359 29.54 12.03 -2.64
CA GLU A 359 29.82 12.31 -1.23
C GLU A 359 28.54 12.24 -0.39
N HIS A 360 27.51 12.98 -0.82
CA HIS A 360 26.18 12.93 -0.21
C HIS A 360 25.63 11.50 -0.11
N PHE A 361 25.81 10.68 -1.14
CA PHE A 361 25.37 9.28 -1.10
C PHE A 361 26.14 8.48 -0.04
N GLN A 362 27.45 8.65 0.11
CA GLN A 362 28.18 7.93 1.15
C GLN A 362 27.72 8.30 2.56
N GLU A 363 27.36 9.57 2.78
CA GLU A 363 26.85 10.07 4.06
C GLU A 363 25.42 9.58 4.35
N HIS A 364 24.58 9.46 3.32
CA HIS A 364 23.13 9.24 3.48
C HIS A 364 22.62 7.87 2.99
N LYS A 365 23.45 6.99 2.42
CA LYS A 365 22.97 5.69 1.89
C LYS A 365 22.28 4.82 2.94
N TYR A 366 22.67 4.95 4.21
CA TYR A 366 22.10 4.15 5.30
C TYR A 366 20.73 4.66 5.79
N ASP A 367 20.25 5.80 5.26
CA ASP A 367 18.85 6.25 5.42
C ASP A 367 17.89 5.39 4.56
N TRP A 368 18.44 4.68 3.57
CA TRP A 368 17.69 3.91 2.59
C TRP A 368 18.00 2.41 2.64
N PHE A 369 19.27 2.06 2.83
CA PHE A 369 19.77 0.68 2.70
C PHE A 369 20.40 0.17 4.02
N PRO A 370 20.40 -1.15 4.26
CA PRO A 370 21.12 -1.74 5.39
C PRO A 370 22.59 -1.35 5.45
N ARG A 371 23.11 -1.11 6.66
CA ARG A 371 24.54 -0.89 6.87
C ARG A 371 25.36 -2.11 6.50
N ASP A 372 26.44 -1.90 5.75
CA ASP A 372 27.25 -2.95 5.14
C ASP A 372 28.71 -2.98 5.61
N TYR A 373 29.09 -2.10 6.54
CA TYR A 373 30.47 -2.05 7.05
C TYR A 373 30.85 -3.22 7.98
N ASN A 374 29.87 -3.96 8.52
CA ASN A 374 30.11 -5.24 9.18
C ASN A 374 28.89 -6.16 9.13
N THR A 375 29.13 -7.47 9.30
CA THR A 375 28.11 -8.52 9.18
C THR A 375 27.03 -8.46 10.27
N GLU A 376 27.36 -8.04 11.48
CA GLU A 376 26.41 -8.00 12.60
C GLU A 376 25.37 -6.90 12.42
N VAL A 377 25.83 -5.71 12.05
CA VAL A 377 24.97 -4.56 11.76
C VAL A 377 24.16 -4.81 10.50
N ALA A 378 24.74 -5.40 9.46
CA ALA A 378 24.00 -5.79 8.25
C ALA A 378 22.84 -6.73 8.60
N LYS A 379 23.08 -7.77 9.40
CA LYS A 379 22.02 -8.69 9.87
C LYS A 379 20.94 -7.98 10.68
N PHE A 380 21.33 -7.04 11.55
CA PHE A 380 20.37 -6.26 12.32
C PHE A 380 19.49 -5.39 11.41
N ASP A 381 20.10 -4.71 10.44
CA ASP A 381 19.44 -3.80 9.52
C ASP A 381 18.58 -4.50 8.46
N HIS A 382 18.93 -5.73 8.08
CA HIS A 382 18.06 -6.59 7.27
C HIS A 382 16.67 -6.82 7.90
N ARG A 383 16.55 -6.60 9.22
CA ARG A 383 15.29 -6.65 9.96
C ARG A 383 14.82 -5.29 10.47
N THR A 384 15.57 -4.21 10.24
CA THR A 384 15.14 -2.85 10.56
C THR A 384 13.99 -2.47 9.62
N PRO A 385 12.79 -2.15 10.15
CA PRO A 385 11.69 -1.71 9.32
C PRO A 385 12.09 -0.47 8.50
N ASP A 386 11.51 -0.30 7.31
CA ASP A 386 11.70 0.84 6.40
C ASP A 386 12.89 0.79 5.42
N LEU A 387 13.92 0.00 5.73
CA LEU A 387 15.08 -0.11 4.87
C LEU A 387 14.77 -0.99 3.65
N PHE A 388 15.27 -0.56 2.50
CA PHE A 388 15.21 -1.31 1.25
C PHE A 388 16.40 -2.24 1.18
N LYS A 389 16.13 -3.54 1.10
CA LYS A 389 17.18 -4.56 0.92
C LYS A 389 17.14 -5.12 -0.49
N ASP A 390 18.30 -5.54 -0.97
CA ASP A 390 18.40 -6.35 -2.19
C ASP A 390 17.68 -7.68 -1.96
N GLU A 391 16.57 -7.86 -2.67
CA GLU A 391 15.80 -9.10 -2.66
C GLU A 391 16.28 -10.06 -3.76
N TRP A 392 16.65 -9.49 -4.91
CA TRP A 392 17.11 -10.23 -6.09
C TRP A 392 18.02 -9.33 -6.95
N SER A 393 19.22 -9.79 -7.35
CA SER A 393 20.10 -9.05 -8.30
C SER A 393 20.59 -9.86 -9.52
N GLY A 394 20.02 -9.68 -10.73
CA GLY A 394 20.33 -10.53 -11.91
C GLY A 394 20.08 -9.94 -13.28
N ASP A 395 19.83 -10.84 -14.24
CA ASP A 395 20.19 -10.58 -15.64
C ASP A 395 18.99 -10.63 -16.58
N ALA A 396 17.84 -11.18 -16.18
CA ALA A 396 16.61 -11.10 -16.97
C ALA A 396 15.35 -11.05 -16.10
N MET A 397 14.36 -10.30 -16.57
CA MET A 397 13.04 -10.21 -15.97
C MET A 397 11.95 -10.14 -17.04
N VAL A 398 10.87 -10.90 -16.83
CA VAL A 398 9.65 -10.85 -17.65
C VAL A 398 8.45 -10.59 -16.75
N SER A 399 7.68 -9.53 -17.05
CA SER A 399 6.49 -9.11 -16.32
C SER A 399 5.26 -9.15 -17.22
N LEU A 400 4.42 -10.17 -17.02
CA LEU A 400 3.26 -10.45 -17.87
C LEU A 400 2.00 -9.72 -17.39
N SER A 401 1.73 -9.76 -16.09
CA SER A 401 0.66 -8.99 -15.47
C SER A 401 0.99 -8.71 -14.01
N SER A 402 0.26 -7.79 -13.37
CA SER A 402 0.45 -7.49 -11.96
C SER A 402 0.52 -8.79 -11.14
N LYS A 403 1.60 -8.97 -10.38
CA LYS A 403 1.85 -10.18 -9.55
C LYS A 403 2.09 -11.47 -10.36
N ASN A 404 2.47 -11.34 -11.62
CA ASN A 404 2.78 -12.45 -12.53
C ASN A 404 4.05 -12.12 -13.31
N TYR A 405 5.19 -12.50 -12.72
CA TYR A 405 6.51 -12.20 -13.25
C TYR A 405 7.53 -13.28 -12.89
N ILE A 406 8.59 -13.31 -13.69
CA ILE A 406 9.75 -14.17 -13.50
C ILE A 406 11.00 -13.32 -13.55
N PHE A 407 11.90 -13.59 -12.62
CA PHE A 407 13.24 -13.05 -12.55
C PHE A 407 14.22 -14.22 -12.61
N TYR A 408 15.20 -14.19 -13.52
CA TYR A 408 16.07 -15.33 -13.75
C TYR A 408 17.47 -14.94 -14.24
N LEU A 409 18.41 -15.87 -14.11
CA LEU A 409 19.70 -15.84 -14.80
C LEU A 409 19.60 -16.74 -16.03
N PRO A 410 19.75 -16.22 -17.26
CA PRO A 410 19.64 -17.03 -18.46
C PRO A 410 20.58 -18.25 -18.49
N ASP A 411 21.74 -18.12 -17.87
CA ASP A 411 22.80 -19.14 -17.91
C ASP A 411 22.81 -20.07 -16.67
N GLU A 412 21.92 -19.85 -15.69
CA GLU A 412 21.81 -20.71 -14.50
C GLU A 412 20.44 -21.38 -14.44
N SER A 413 20.41 -22.70 -14.55
CA SER A 413 19.19 -23.51 -14.64
C SER A 413 18.28 -23.51 -13.40
N TYR A 414 18.71 -22.92 -12.27
CA TYR A 414 17.98 -23.01 -11.00
C TYR A 414 17.90 -21.71 -10.17
N LYS A 415 18.47 -20.59 -10.62
CA LYS A 415 18.30 -19.30 -9.92
C LYS A 415 17.18 -18.49 -10.56
N VAL A 416 15.96 -18.77 -10.12
CA VAL A 416 14.74 -18.12 -10.58
C VAL A 416 13.90 -17.67 -9.39
N LYS A 417 13.34 -16.45 -9.47
CA LYS A 417 12.21 -16.02 -8.65
C LYS A 417 10.97 -15.96 -9.53
N VAL A 418 9.91 -16.63 -9.09
CA VAL A 418 8.61 -16.65 -9.79
C VAL A 418 7.56 -16.09 -8.85
N SER A 419 6.74 -15.19 -9.39
CA SER A 419 5.48 -14.77 -8.80
C SER A 419 4.38 -15.10 -9.79
N ALA A 420 3.38 -15.88 -9.38
CA ALA A 420 2.28 -16.31 -10.25
C ALA A 420 0.97 -16.33 -9.45
N LYS A 421 0.25 -15.22 -9.43
CA LYS A 421 -0.98 -15.11 -8.65
C LYS A 421 -2.13 -15.88 -9.31
N GLY A 422 -2.63 -16.89 -8.60
CA GLY A 422 -3.80 -17.68 -9.01
C GLY A 422 -3.44 -18.96 -9.76
N VAL A 423 -2.15 -19.31 -9.82
CA VAL A 423 -1.64 -20.62 -10.26
C VAL A 423 -1.57 -21.56 -9.06
#